data_AF-A0A7C6BYG0-F1
#
_entry.id   AF-A0A7C6BYG0-F1
#
_cell.length_a   1.000
_cell.length_b   1.000
_cell.length_c   1.000
_cell.angle_alpha   90.00
_cell.angle_beta   90.00
_cell.angle_gamma   90.00
#
_symmetry.space_group_name_H-M   'P 1'
#
loop_
_entity.id
_entity.type
_entity.pdbx_description
1 polymer ?
#
loop_
_entity_poly.entity_id
_entity_poly.type
_entity_poly.pdbx_seq_one_letter_code
_entity_poly.pdbx_strand_id
1 'polypeptide(L)' 'MVQAHCSENKVIAFDLSYIPKSGKKTAGTGYFWSGCSSRALWRLEIGGIAAVDIDNHTALHLEAVQTFCKDNQTLLDY' A
#
# COMPACT_ATOMS: atom_id res chain seq x y z
N MET A 1 2.10 3.82 19.79
CA MET A 1 3.43 3.85 19.15
C MET A 1 3.68 5.19 18.46
N VAL A 2 2.93 5.57 17.42
CA VAL A 2 3.11 6.88 16.74
C VAL A 2 2.96 8.08 17.67
N GLN A 3 1.89 8.17 18.47
CA GLN A 3 1.71 9.27 19.43
C GLN A 3 2.79 9.35 20.53
N ALA A 4 3.49 8.25 20.80
CA ALA A 4 4.50 8.18 21.85
C ALA A 4 5.93 8.44 21.32
N HIS A 5 6.14 8.33 20.00
CA HIS A 5 7.48 8.31 19.40
C HIS A 5 7.64 9.24 18.19
N CYS A 6 6.57 9.87 17.70
CA CYS A 6 6.65 10.90 16.67
C CYS A 6 6.56 12.30 17.25
N SER A 7 7.29 13.22 16.62
CA SER A 7 7.21 14.66 16.82
C SER A 7 5.81 15.20 16.47
N GLU A 8 5.62 16.50 16.72
CA GLU A 8 4.39 17.18 16.32
C GLU A 8 4.26 17.25 14.79
N ASN A 9 5.36 17.52 14.09
CA ASN A 9 5.42 17.66 12.62
C ASN A 9 5.44 16.29 11.94
N LYS A 10 4.24 15.78 11.66
CA LYS A 10 4.05 14.48 11.01
C LYS A 10 2.99 14.55 9.92
N VAL A 11 3.15 13.71 8.91
CA VAL A 11 2.21 13.53 7.80
C VAL A 11 1.81 12.07 7.69
N ILE A 12 0.68 11.81 7.05
CA ILE A 12 0.29 10.46 6.66
C ILE A 12 0.75 10.24 5.23
N ALA A 13 1.54 9.19 5.04
CA ALA A 13 1.93 8.70 3.73
C ALA A 13 1.06 7.50 3.36
N PHE A 14 0.62 7.47 2.11
CA PHE A 14 -0.06 6.34 1.49
C PHE A 14 0.76 5.90 0.28
N ASP A 15 1.06 4.61 0.19
CA ASP A 15 1.80 4.02 -0.92
C ASP A 15 1.14 2.71 -1.37
N LEU A 16 1.06 2.48 -2.68
CA LEU A 16 0.61 1.22 -3.26
C LEU A 16 1.81 0.37 -3.64
N SER A 17 1.86 -0.85 -3.10
CA SER A 17 2.98 -1.75 -3.28
C SER A 17 2.55 -3.06 -3.96
N TYR A 18 3.15 -3.34 -5.12
CA TYR A 18 2.98 -4.60 -5.85
C TYR A 18 3.74 -5.75 -5.16
N ILE A 19 3.05 -6.86 -4.90
CA ILE A 19 3.65 -8.05 -4.26
C ILE A 19 3.67 -9.23 -5.23
N PRO A 20 4.85 -9.72 -5.64
CA PRO A 20 4.94 -10.91 -6.48
C PRO A 20 4.54 -12.17 -5.70
N LYS A 21 3.74 -13.04 -6.35
CA LYS A 21 3.35 -14.35 -5.82
C LYS A 21 3.53 -15.44 -6.88
N SER A 22 3.95 -16.63 -6.46
CA SER A 22 4.13 -17.79 -7.35
C SER A 22 2.84 -18.58 -7.65
N GLY A 23 1.83 -18.50 -6.77
CA GLY A 23 0.59 -19.29 -6.86
C GLY A 23 -0.58 -18.56 -7.52
N LYS A 24 -1.57 -19.32 -8.00
CA LYS A 24 -2.77 -18.81 -8.70
C LYS A 24 -4.05 -18.72 -7.85
N LYS A 25 -4.03 -19.26 -6.64
CA LYS A 25 -5.23 -19.46 -5.80
C LYS A 25 -5.33 -18.49 -4.62
N THR A 26 -4.55 -17.41 -4.62
CA THR A 26 -4.61 -16.41 -3.55
C THR A 26 -5.75 -15.43 -3.83
N ALA A 27 -6.61 -15.21 -2.85
CA ALA A 27 -7.71 -14.26 -2.94
C ALA A 27 -7.21 -12.82 -3.13
N GLY A 28 -8.00 -12.00 -3.82
CA GLY A 28 -7.66 -10.59 -4.09
C GLY A 28 -6.50 -10.41 -5.06
N THR A 29 -6.23 -11.40 -5.91
CA THR A 29 -5.30 -11.25 -7.03
C THR A 29 -5.97 -10.52 -8.18
N GLY A 30 -5.23 -9.62 -8.82
CA GLY A 30 -5.69 -8.74 -9.90
C GLY A 30 -4.52 -8.23 -10.71
N TYR A 31 -4.78 -7.41 -11.72
CA TYR A 31 -3.73 -6.76 -12.49
C TYR A 31 -3.37 -5.41 -11.87
N PHE A 32 -2.17 -5.33 -11.30
CA PHE A 32 -1.68 -4.14 -10.60
C PHE A 32 -0.37 -3.64 -11.21
N TRP A 33 -0.11 -2.33 -11.13
CA TRP A 33 1.08 -1.73 -11.74
C TRP A 33 2.36 -2.15 -11.01
N SER A 34 3.30 -2.74 -11.75
CA SER A 34 4.65 -3.01 -11.25
C SER A 34 5.59 -1.92 -11.76
N GLY A 35 6.11 -1.09 -10.85
CA GLY A 35 7.11 -0.07 -11.19
C GLY A 35 8.37 -0.66 -11.84
N CYS A 36 8.84 -1.80 -11.34
CA CYS A 36 10.02 -2.50 -11.88
C CYS A 36 9.80 -3.00 -13.32
N SER A 37 8.60 -3.51 -13.65
CA SER A 37 8.29 -4.00 -15.01
C SER A 37 7.65 -2.95 -15.91
N SER A 38 7.39 -1.74 -15.39
CA SER A 38 6.71 -0.63 -16.07
C SER A 38 5.43 -1.06 -16.79
N ARG A 39 4.67 -1.98 -16.17
CA ARG A 39 3.39 -2.49 -16.70
C ARG A 39 2.53 -3.09 -15.60
N ALA A 40 1.24 -3.23 -15.87
CA ALA A 40 0.34 -4.00 -15.02
C ALA A 40 0.61 -5.51 -15.14
N LEU A 41 0.74 -6.18 -14.00
CA LEU A 41 0.98 -7.63 -13.89
C LEU A 41 -0.06 -8.26 -12.97
N TRP A 42 -0.50 -9.48 -13.30
CA TRP A 42 -1.42 -10.24 -12.46
C TRP A 42 -0.74 -10.65 -11.16
N ARG A 43 -0.99 -10.01 -10.01
CA ARG A 43 -0.53 -10.43 -8.66
C ARG A 43 -1.36 -9.73 -7.57
N LEU A 44 -0.77 -9.45 -6.41
CA LEU A 44 -1.37 -8.74 -5.28
C LEU A 44 -0.88 -7.30 -5.24
N GLU A 45 -1.70 -6.42 -4.68
CA GLU A 45 -1.33 -5.08 -4.28
C GLU A 45 -1.76 -4.87 -2.83
N ILE A 46 -0.93 -4.15 -2.07
CA ILE A 46 -1.29 -3.65 -0.75
C ILE A 46 -1.17 -2.13 -0.74
N GLY A 47 -2.12 -1.47 -0.09
CA GLY A 47 -2.00 -0.07 0.31
C GLY A 47 -1.34 0.01 1.68
N GLY A 48 -0.14 0.55 1.74
CA GLY A 48 0.56 0.86 2.97
C GLY A 48 0.23 2.27 3.45
N ILE A 49 -0.15 2.39 4.71
CA ILE A 49 -0.32 3.66 5.42
C ILE A 49 0.80 3.76 6.46
N ALA A 50 1.47 4.91 6.49
CA ALA A 50 2.52 5.20 7.46
C ALA A 50 2.38 6.63 8.01
N ALA A 51 2.74 6.80 9.27
CA ALA A 51 3.01 8.13 9.82
C ALA A 51 4.48 8.47 9.53
N VAL A 52 4.70 9.53 8.79
CA VAL A 52 6.04 10.06 8.52
C VAL A 52 6.29 11.23 9.44
N ASP A 53 7.29 11.08 10.29
CA ASP A 53 7.81 12.14 11.14
C ASP A 53 8.88 12.91 10.37
N ILE A 54 8.61 14.20 10.16
CA ILE A 54 9.48 15.07 9.35
C ILE A 54 10.75 15.40 10.14
N ASP A 55 10.60 15.73 11.43
CA ASP A 55 11.71 16.18 12.27
C ASP A 55 12.72 15.05 12.50
N ASN A 56 12.21 13.84 12.74
CA ASN A 56 13.03 12.65 13.00
C ASN A 56 13.39 11.85 11.73
N HIS A 57 12.95 12.29 10.55
CA HIS A 57 13.24 11.65 9.26
C HIS A 57 12.91 10.14 9.26
N THR A 58 11.81 9.75 9.88
CA THR A 58 11.42 8.35 10.05
C THR A 58 9.98 8.12 9.64
N ALA A 59 9.68 6.89 9.19
CA ALA A 59 8.32 6.47 8.86
C ALA A 59 7.95 5.27 9.72
N LEU A 60 6.83 5.38 10.43
CA LEU A 60 6.26 4.31 11.23
C LEU A 60 5.07 3.71 10.49
N HIS A 61 5.10 2.40 10.28
CA HIS A 61 3.99 1.66 9.70
C HIS A 61 2.75 1.77 10.59
N LEU A 62 1.62 2.16 10.00
CA LEU A 62 0.32 2.21 10.67
C LEU A 62 -0.53 1.00 10.28
N GLU A 63 -0.72 0.80 8.99
CA GLU A 63 -1.60 -0.23 8.47
C GLU A 63 -1.18 -0.66 7.05
N ALA A 64 -1.37 -1.93 6.73
CA ALA A 64 -1.29 -2.44 5.37
C ALA A 64 -2.62 -3.13 5.06
N VAL A 65 -3.32 -2.63 4.05
CA VAL A 65 -4.60 -3.19 3.60
C VAL A 65 -4.41 -3.77 2.21
N GLN A 66 -4.87 -5.01 2.02
CA GLN A 66 -4.85 -5.62 0.69
C GLN A 66 -5.90 -4.98 -0.22
N THR A 67 -5.50 -4.62 -1.44
CA THR A 67 -6.44 -4.17 -2.48
C THR A 67 -7.21 -5.37 -3.03
N PHE A 68 -8.54 -5.29 -3.01
CA PHE A 68 -9.41 -6.28 -3.66
C PHE A 68 -10.05 -5.67 -4.91
N CYS A 69 -9.71 -6.19 -6.09
CA CYS A 69 -10.43 -5.87 -7.31
C CYS A 69 -11.84 -6.45 -7.23
N LYS A 70 -12.86 -5.58 -7.22
CA LYS A 70 -14.27 -5.94 -7.41
C LYS A 70 -14.66 -5.58 -8.84
N ASP A 71 -15.53 -6.38 -9.44
CA ASP A 71 -16.01 -6.11 -10.79
C ASP A 71 -16.68 -4.72 -10.85
N ASN A 72 -16.34 -3.94 -11.88
CA ASN A 72 -16.83 -2.58 -12.12
C ASN A 72 -16.57 -1.55 -11.01
N GLN A 73 -15.55 -1.72 -10.17
CA GLN A 73 -15.12 -0.70 -9.22
C GLN A 73 -13.71 -0.19 -9.53
N THR A 74 -13.58 1.12 -9.56
CA THR A 74 -12.32 1.85 -9.64
C THR A 74 -11.86 2.28 -8.24
N LEU A 75 -10.60 2.70 -8.11
CA LEU A 75 -10.11 3.25 -6.84
C LEU A 75 -10.82 4.55 -6.42
N LEU A 76 -11.53 5.21 -7.34
CA LEU A 76 -12.30 6.43 -7.04
C LEU A 76 -13.66 6.13 -6.38
N ASP A 77 -14.08 4.86 -6.33
CA ASP A 77 -15.37 4.45 -5.79
C ASP A 77 -15.34 4.17 -4.28
N TYR A 78 -14.22 4.47 -3.60
CA TYR A 78 -14.01 4.38 -2.16
C TYR A 78 -14.33 5.70 -1.44
#